data_AF-F3CD54-F1
#
_entry.id   AF-F3CD54-F1
#
_cell.length_a   1.000
_cell.length_b   1.000
_cell.length_c   1.000
_cell.angle_alpha   90.00
_cell.angle_beta   90.00
_cell.angle_gamma   90.00
#
_symmetry.space_group_name_H-M   'P 1'
#
loop_
_entity.id
_entity.type
_entity.pdbx_description
1 polymer ?
#
loop_
_entity_poly.entity_id
_entity_poly.type
_entity_poly.pdbx_seq_one_letter_code
_entity_poly.pdbx_strand_id
1 'polypeptide(L)' 'MNLPLQGIKVVELGQLIAGPFAAKILAEFGAEVIKVEPPLTGDPLRKWRSLHNGTSAWWAVQS' A
#
# COMPACT_ATOMS: atom_id res chain seq x y z
N MET A 1 -5.98 20.31 -15.49
CA MET A 1 -4.93 20.70 -14.52
C MET A 1 -4.04 19.49 -14.29
N ASN A 2 -2.72 19.66 -14.29
CA ASN A 2 -1.79 18.57 -13.98
C ASN A 2 -1.70 18.37 -12.47
N LEU A 3 -1.58 17.13 -12.03
CA LEU A 3 -1.28 16.81 -10.62
C LEU A 3 0.23 17.04 -10.33
N PRO A 4 0.61 17.36 -9.08
CA PRO A 4 1.99 17.74 -8.74
C PRO A 4 3.09 16.74 -9.12
N LEU A 5 2.77 15.44 -9.19
CA LEU A 5 3.69 14.36 -9.53
C LEU A 5 3.36 13.67 -10.87
N GLN A 6 2.56 14.31 -11.72
CA GLN A 6 2.21 13.74 -13.02
C GLN A 6 3.44 13.49 -13.89
N GLY A 7 3.56 12.27 -14.42
CA GLY A 7 4.69 11.83 -15.24
C GLY A 7 5.85 11.23 -14.45
N ILE A 8 5.81 11.25 -13.11
CA ILE A 8 6.78 10.56 -12.26
C ILE A 8 6.40 9.08 -12.12
N LYS A 9 7.38 8.19 -12.27
CA LYS A 9 7.24 6.76 -11.97
C LYS A 9 7.97 6.40 -10.69
N VAL A 10 7.32 5.64 -9.81
CA VAL A 10 7.85 5.22 -8.51
C VAL A 10 7.84 3.71 -8.43
N VAL A 11 8.99 3.09 -8.14
CA VAL A 11 9.08 1.67 -7.81
C VAL A 11 8.95 1.53 -6.30
N GLU A 12 7.88 0.87 -5.84
CA GLU A 12 7.57 0.68 -4.43
C GLU A 12 7.96 -0.74 -4.01
N LEU A 13 8.96 -0.84 -3.15
CA LEU A 13 9.50 -2.09 -2.61
C LEU A 13 9.23 -2.25 -1.11
N GLY A 14 8.58 -1.28 -0.49
CA GLY A 14 8.20 -1.35 0.90
C GLY A 14 7.17 -2.46 1.13
N GLN A 15 7.02 -2.84 2.38
CA GLN A 15 6.03 -3.81 2.80
C GLN A 15 5.31 -3.23 4.01
N LEU A 16 4.23 -3.85 4.44
CA LEU A 16 3.51 -3.42 5.63
C LEU A 16 2.93 -2.01 5.42
N ILE A 17 3.15 -1.09 6.35
CA ILE A 17 2.34 0.14 6.43
C ILE A 17 3.10 1.34 5.87
N ALA A 18 4.31 1.64 6.36
CA ALA A 18 4.95 2.93 6.10
C ALA A 18 5.30 3.18 4.62
N GLY A 19 5.94 2.21 3.96
CA GLY A 19 6.31 2.31 2.54
C GLY A 19 5.08 2.43 1.63
N PRO A 20 4.15 1.48 1.70
CA PRO A 20 2.90 1.54 0.92
C PRO A 20 2.07 2.79 1.22
N PHE A 21 2.04 3.28 2.47
CA PHE A 21 1.35 4.52 2.82
C PHE A 21 2.02 5.75 2.18
N ALA A 22 3.34 5.87 2.28
CA ALA A 22 4.07 6.96 1.62
C ALA A 22 3.85 6.94 0.10
N ALA A 23 3.93 5.76 -0.52
CA ALA A 23 3.71 5.58 -1.94
C ALA A 23 2.26 5.87 -2.35
N LYS A 24 1.28 5.55 -1.50
CA LYS A 24 -0.12 5.95 -1.70
C LYS A 24 -0.26 7.47 -1.79
N ILE A 25 0.40 8.24 -0.91
CA ILE A 25 0.39 9.71 -0.98
C ILE A 25 1.01 10.20 -2.30
N LEU A 26 2.10 9.58 -2.77
CA LEU A 26 2.70 9.93 -4.07
C LEU A 26 1.74 9.64 -5.24
N ALA A 27 1.01 8.53 -5.20
CA ALA A 27 -0.02 8.22 -6.19
C ALA A 27 -1.19 9.22 -6.16
N GLU A 28 -1.63 9.64 -4.97
CA GLU A 28 -2.66 10.69 -4.80
C GLU A 28 -2.24 12.03 -5.41
N PHE A 29 -0.93 12.31 -5.45
CA PHE A 29 -0.37 13.48 -6.14
C PHE A 29 -0.03 13.23 -7.61
N GLY A 30 -0.40 12.08 -8.19
CA GLY A 30 -0.35 11.83 -9.63
C GLY A 30 0.83 11.02 -10.15
N ALA A 31 1.64 10.42 -9.26
CA ALA A 31 2.71 9.52 -9.67
C ALA A 31 2.16 8.14 -10.13
N GLU A 32 2.81 7.53 -11.12
CA GLU A 32 2.62 6.11 -11.47
C GLU A 32 3.43 5.25 -10.49
N VAL A 33 2.76 4.65 -9.51
CA VAL A 33 3.41 3.81 -8.49
C VAL A 33 3.29 2.34 -8.87
N ILE A 34 4.42 1.67 -9.05
CA ILE A 34 4.52 0.24 -9.34
C ILE A 34 4.97 -0.47 -8.07
N LYS A 35 4.02 -1.17 -7.42
CA LYS A 35 4.31 -2.06 -6.30
C LYS A 35 5.03 -3.31 -6.83
N VAL A 36 6.23 -3.55 -6.34
CA VAL A 36 6.96 -4.80 -6.56
C VAL A 36 6.95 -5.58 -5.24
N GLU A 37 6.59 -6.85 -5.33
CA GLU A 37 6.40 -7.71 -4.16
C GLU A 37 7.17 -9.02 -4.32
N PRO A 38 7.55 -9.68 -3.22
CA PRO A 38 8.15 -11.01 -3.29
C PRO A 38 7.24 -11.98 -4.06
N PRO A 39 7.80 -12.79 -4.98
CA PRO A 39 7.02 -13.79 -5.70
C PRO A 39 6.41 -14.80 -4.71
N LEU A 40 5.24 -15.32 -5.04
CA LEU A 40 4.48 -16.33 -4.26
C LEU A 40 3.87 -15.85 -2.93
N THR A 41 4.57 -15.03 -2.15
CA THR A 41 4.11 -14.61 -0.81
C THR A 41 3.43 -13.25 -0.80
N GLY A 42 3.85 -12.33 -1.66
CA GLY A 42 3.38 -10.94 -1.68
C GLY A 42 3.81 -10.14 -0.44
N ASP A 43 3.28 -8.93 -0.30
CA ASP A 43 3.36 -8.12 0.90
C ASP A 43 2.65 -8.86 2.06
N PRO A 44 3.32 -9.08 3.21
CA PRO A 44 2.69 -9.70 4.37
C PRO A 44 1.41 -8.99 4.83
N LEU A 45 1.25 -7.68 4.54
CA LEU A 45 0.00 -6.95 4.77
C LEU A 45 -1.22 -7.60 4.10
N ARG A 46 -1.04 -8.32 2.98
CA ARG A 46 -2.11 -9.06 2.27
C ARG A 46 -2.77 -10.14 3.12
N LYS A 47 -2.02 -10.69 4.09
CA LYS A 47 -2.49 -11.71 5.05
C LYS A 47 -2.57 -11.16 6.46
N TRP A 48 -2.21 -9.89 6.63
CA TRP A 48 -2.14 -9.30 7.95
C TRP A 48 -3.56 -9.13 8.47
N ARG A 49 -3.79 -9.75 9.62
CA ARG A 49 -5.10 -9.95 10.25
C ARG A 49 -5.88 -11.08 9.59
N SER A 50 -5.20 -12.22 9.52
CA SER A 50 -5.75 -13.45 10.09
C SER A 50 -6.89 -13.15 11.05
N LEU A 51 -8.07 -13.61 10.68
CA LEU A 51 -9.30 -13.39 11.41
C LEU A 51 -9.15 -13.96 12.82
N HIS A 52 -9.56 -13.19 13.83
CA HIS A 52 -9.74 -13.72 15.17
C HIS A 52 -11.24 -13.70 15.47
N ASN A 53 -11.83 -14.89 15.61
CA ASN A 53 -13.22 -15.06 16.00
C ASN A 53 -14.21 -14.22 15.15
N GLY A 54 -13.98 -14.16 13.84
CA GLY A 54 -14.89 -13.53 12.89
C GLY A 54 -14.63 -12.05 12.57
N THR A 55 -13.65 -11.38 13.19
CA THR A 55 -13.35 -9.96 12.91
C THR A 55 -11.87 -9.75 12.59
N SER A 56 -11.61 -8.93 11.57
CA SER A 56 -10.27 -8.43 11.27
C SER A 56 -9.92 -7.33 12.26
N ALA A 57 -8.72 -7.38 12.84
CA ALA A 57 -8.25 -6.30 13.68
C ALA A 57 -8.16 -4.93 12.94
N TRP A 58 -8.29 -4.86 11.59
CA TRP A 58 -8.10 -3.67 10.73
C TRP A 58 -9.35 -2.81 10.82
N TRP A 59 -10.50 -3.45 11.05
CA TRP A 59 -11.76 -2.80 11.37
C TRP A 59 -11.59 -1.74 12.46
N ALA A 60 -10.99 -2.09 13.60
CA ALA A 60 -10.78 -1.17 14.72
C ALA A 60 -9.83 0.02 14.43
N VAL A 61 -9.09 0.01 13.32
CA VAL A 61 -8.13 1.08 12.95
C VAL A 61 -8.67 1.97 11.84
N GLN A 62 -9.78 1.58 11.19
CA GLN A 62 -10.38 2.32 10.07
C GLN A 62 -11.85 2.73 10.31
N SER A 63 -12.52 2.26 11.38
CA SER A 63 -13.85 2.71 11.83
C SER A 63 -13.78 3.75 12.94
#